data_AF-A0A7S0I621-F1
#
_entry.id   AF-A0A7S0I621-F1
#
_cell.length_a   1.000
_cell.length_b   1.000
_cell.length_c   1.000
_cell.angle_alpha   90.00
_cell.angle_beta   90.00
_cell.angle_gamma   90.00
#
_symmetry.space_group_name_H-M   'P 1'
#
loop_
_entity.id
_entity.type
_entity.pdbx_description
1 polymer ?
#
loop_
_entity_poly.entity_id
_entity_poly.type
_entity_poly.pdbx_seq_one_letter_code
_entity_poly.pdbx_strand_id
1 'polypeptide(L)'
;LPEGGRGGRGGRALGWAQCGVLLFVGGFCTFHLLYPLRHFALYPAGVSWHEEGHLGAWHMKLRSKHGWVALVAVEQDGKRTVYLPQMDPMANGKQKKKIVSRPHALLLYATELAKLHIVANRSLTSLHAHSCFALNARAPLPLFTPEADLLDHLGSYELLPPFSSSAVGVWLTGQPPVANAAGASDACTLHDPTYNMRADPNAFRRLHQQAGLR
;
A
#
# COMPACT_ATOMS: atom_id res chain seq x y z
N LEU A 1 -54.91 -5.14 51.66
CA LEU A 1 -53.44 -5.25 51.85
C LEU A 1 -53.17 -6.58 52.55
N PRO A 2 -52.40 -7.46 51.92
CA PRO A 2 -51.15 -7.87 52.56
C PRO A 2 -49.94 -7.80 51.61
N GLU A 3 -48.89 -7.16 52.12
CA GLU A 3 -47.50 -7.61 52.14
C GLU A 3 -46.88 -8.04 50.79
N GLY A 4 -46.33 -7.04 50.08
CA GLY A 4 -45.42 -7.24 48.97
C GLY A 4 -44.10 -7.87 49.43
N GLY A 5 -43.94 -9.16 49.19
CA GLY A 5 -42.67 -9.86 49.31
C GLY A 5 -41.66 -9.31 48.29
N ARG A 6 -40.74 -8.48 48.75
CA ARG A 6 -39.52 -8.09 48.02
C ARG A 6 -38.67 -9.34 47.81
N GLY A 7 -38.87 -10.02 46.68
CA GLY A 7 -37.96 -11.05 46.20
C GLY A 7 -36.59 -10.46 45.93
N GLY A 8 -35.68 -10.64 46.91
CA GLY A 8 -34.28 -10.27 46.77
C GLY A 8 -33.66 -10.97 45.57
N ARG A 9 -33.16 -10.20 44.60
CA ARG A 9 -32.32 -10.72 43.52
C ARG A 9 -30.99 -11.15 44.13
N GLY A 10 -30.94 -12.38 44.66
CA GLY A 10 -29.69 -13.03 45.03
C GLY A 10 -28.83 -13.16 43.78
N GLY A 11 -27.73 -12.40 43.73
CA GLY A 11 -26.76 -12.51 42.65
C GLY A 11 -26.16 -13.92 42.68
N ARG A 12 -26.57 -14.77 41.74
CA ARG A 12 -25.93 -16.07 41.55
C ARG A 12 -24.49 -15.80 41.13
N ALA A 13 -23.53 -16.24 41.95
CA ALA A 13 -22.12 -16.19 41.58
C ALA A 13 -21.93 -16.96 40.26
N LEU A 14 -21.26 -16.33 39.29
CA LEU A 14 -21.00 -16.96 37.99
C LEU A 14 -20.06 -18.15 38.18
N GLY A 15 -20.42 -19.29 37.59
CA GLY A 15 -19.55 -20.46 37.54
C GLY A 15 -18.37 -20.23 36.59
N TRP A 16 -17.27 -20.96 36.81
CA TRP A 16 -16.04 -20.86 35.98
C TRP A 16 -16.30 -21.01 34.47
N ALA A 17 -17.21 -21.91 34.08
CA ALA A 17 -17.61 -22.07 32.67
C ALA A 17 -18.30 -20.81 32.12
N GLN A 18 -19.13 -20.13 32.91
CA GLN A 18 -19.80 -18.89 32.51
C GLN A 18 -18.81 -17.74 32.42
N CYS A 19 -17.86 -17.65 33.36
CA CYS A 19 -16.74 -16.71 33.28
C CYS A 19 -15.91 -16.93 32.01
N GLY A 20 -15.59 -18.20 31.68
CA GLY A 20 -14.87 -18.54 30.45
C GLY A 20 -15.61 -18.10 29.18
N VAL A 21 -16.92 -18.34 29.10
CA VAL A 21 -17.75 -17.90 27.97
C VAL A 21 -17.78 -16.38 27.86
N LEU A 22 -17.96 -15.66 28.98
CA LEU A 22 -17.98 -14.20 28.99
C LEU A 22 -16.63 -13.60 28.57
N LEU A 23 -15.52 -14.17 29.02
CA LEU A 23 -14.19 -13.76 28.61
C LEU A 23 -13.97 -13.97 27.11
N PHE A 24 -14.38 -15.12 26.58
CA PHE A 24 -14.27 -15.40 25.15
C PHE A 24 -15.12 -14.43 24.32
N VAL A 25 -16.41 -14.29 24.64
CA VAL A 25 -17.34 -13.41 23.90
C VAL A 25 -16.90 -11.95 24.03
N GLY A 26 -16.56 -11.50 25.25
CA GLY A 26 -16.06 -10.16 25.49
C GLY A 26 -14.77 -9.87 24.72
N GLY A 27 -13.81 -10.80 24.74
CA GLY A 27 -12.57 -10.70 23.97
C GLY A 27 -12.81 -10.67 22.46
N PHE A 28 -13.68 -11.54 21.96
CA PHE A 28 -14.07 -11.60 20.54
C PHE A 28 -14.71 -10.29 20.07
N CYS A 29 -15.70 -9.77 20.80
CA CYS A 29 -16.35 -8.49 20.48
C CYS A 29 -15.34 -7.33 20.54
N THR A 30 -14.47 -7.32 21.55
CA THR A 30 -13.42 -6.30 21.70
C THR A 30 -12.46 -6.33 20.52
N PHE A 31 -12.01 -7.52 20.10
CA PHE A 31 -11.15 -7.68 18.92
C PHE A 31 -11.81 -7.14 17.66
N HIS A 32 -13.06 -7.51 17.39
CA HIS A 32 -13.78 -7.06 16.20
C HIS A 32 -14.09 -5.56 16.19
N LEU A 33 -14.14 -4.92 17.37
CA LEU A 33 -14.27 -3.46 17.50
C LEU A 33 -12.92 -2.75 17.31
N LEU A 34 -11.84 -3.26 17.92
CA LEU A 34 -10.54 -2.60 17.89
C LEU A 34 -9.76 -2.83 16.59
N TYR A 35 -9.88 -4.01 15.97
CA TYR A 35 -9.14 -4.35 14.76
C TYR A 35 -9.38 -3.37 13.58
N PRO A 36 -10.62 -2.93 13.31
CA PRO A 36 -10.87 -1.92 12.28
C PRO A 36 -10.44 -0.50 12.68
N LEU A 37 -10.41 -0.20 13.97
CA LEU A 37 -9.99 1.10 14.53
C LEU A 37 -8.47 1.23 14.70
N ARG A 38 -7.71 0.14 14.55
CA ARG A 38 -6.25 0.10 14.75
C ARG A 38 -5.49 1.15 13.94
N HIS A 39 -6.04 1.57 12.80
CA HIS A 39 -5.43 2.55 11.91
C HIS A 39 -5.29 3.95 12.52
N PHE A 40 -6.05 4.27 13.58
CA PHE A 40 -5.91 5.53 14.31
C PHE A 40 -4.72 5.54 15.27
N ALA A 41 -4.32 4.39 15.80
CA ALA A 41 -3.31 4.29 16.86
C ALA A 41 -1.97 3.74 16.36
N LEU A 42 -1.99 2.85 15.36
CA LEU A 42 -0.80 2.10 14.93
C LEU A 42 -0.13 2.65 13.67
N TYR A 43 -0.80 3.52 12.90
CA TYR A 43 -0.31 3.96 11.60
C TYR A 43 -0.29 5.49 11.49
N PRO A 44 0.62 6.05 10.67
CA PRO A 44 0.61 7.48 10.36
C PRO A 44 -0.75 7.95 9.79
N ALA A 45 -1.05 9.22 10.01
CA ALA A 45 -2.19 9.87 9.36
C ALA A 45 -1.99 9.87 7.84
N GLY A 46 -3.08 9.70 7.08
CA GLY A 46 -3.01 9.58 5.63
C GLY A 46 -3.26 8.17 5.09
N VAL A 47 -3.89 7.29 5.87
CA VAL A 47 -4.24 5.90 5.49
C VAL A 47 -4.88 5.77 4.10
N SER A 48 -5.69 6.74 3.64
CA SER A 48 -6.25 6.72 2.27
C SER A 48 -5.22 6.92 1.16
N TRP A 49 -4.05 7.48 1.49
CA TRP A 49 -2.92 7.80 0.62
C TRP A 49 -1.85 6.71 0.60
N HIS A 50 -1.20 6.42 1.72
CA HIS A 50 -0.17 5.38 1.79
C HIS A 50 -0.74 3.95 1.92
N GLU A 51 -2.04 3.81 2.20
CA GLU A 51 -2.77 2.53 2.37
C GLU A 51 -2.39 1.68 3.59
N GLU A 52 -1.42 2.12 4.38
CA GLU A 52 -1.06 1.39 5.61
C GLU A 52 -2.21 1.36 6.60
N GLY A 53 -2.55 0.16 7.08
CA GLY A 53 -3.68 -0.03 8.00
C GLY A 53 -5.06 0.14 7.36
N HIS A 54 -5.14 0.35 6.03
CA HIS A 54 -6.42 0.54 5.33
C HIS A 54 -7.20 -0.78 5.15
N LEU A 55 -6.50 -1.91 5.05
CA LEU A 55 -7.14 -3.23 4.92
C LEU A 55 -7.88 -3.60 6.21
N GLY A 56 -9.16 -3.91 6.12
CA GLY A 56 -9.97 -4.28 7.29
C GLY A 56 -10.29 -3.13 8.25
N ALA A 57 -9.94 -1.88 7.90
CA ALA A 57 -10.42 -0.70 8.60
C ALA A 57 -11.87 -0.40 8.24
N TRP A 58 -12.62 0.21 9.16
CA TRP A 58 -13.98 0.70 8.89
C TRP A 58 -13.97 2.01 8.12
N HIS A 59 -13.41 1.97 6.91
CA HIS A 59 -13.52 3.04 5.94
C HIS A 59 -14.51 2.57 4.88
N MET A 60 -15.59 3.33 4.67
CA MET A 60 -16.34 3.20 3.42
C MET A 60 -15.45 3.64 2.24
N LYS A 61 -15.92 3.49 0.99
CA LYS A 61 -15.17 3.84 -0.22
C LYS A 61 -14.85 5.35 -0.28
N LEU A 62 -13.80 5.76 0.43
CA LEU A 62 -13.39 7.15 0.67
C LEU A 62 -12.22 7.58 -0.22
N ARG A 63 -11.72 6.70 -1.09
CA ARG A 63 -10.55 6.99 -1.93
C ARG A 63 -10.74 6.62 -3.40
N SER A 64 -10.31 7.53 -4.25
CA SER A 64 -10.02 7.33 -5.67
C SER A 64 -8.66 7.97 -5.94
N LYS A 65 -7.68 7.15 -6.32
CA LYS A 65 -6.37 7.62 -6.77
C LYS A 65 -6.32 7.59 -8.29
N HIS A 66 -5.91 8.69 -8.89
CA HIS A 66 -5.71 8.79 -10.33
C HIS A 66 -4.33 9.40 -10.59
N GLY A 67 -3.57 8.80 -11.50
CA GLY A 67 -2.20 9.20 -11.73
C GLY A 67 -1.39 8.09 -12.38
N TRP A 68 -0.08 8.19 -12.22
CA TRP A 68 0.87 7.33 -12.91
C TRP A 68 2.02 6.91 -11.99
N VAL A 69 2.67 5.82 -12.38
CA VAL A 69 3.90 5.35 -11.77
C VAL A 69 4.84 4.80 -12.83
N ALA A 70 6.13 5.02 -12.64
CA ALA A 70 7.20 4.50 -13.46
C ALA A 70 8.28 3.90 -12.56
N LEU A 71 8.80 2.75 -12.95
CA LEU A 71 9.89 2.07 -12.29
C LEU A 71 11.17 2.30 -13.09
N VAL A 72 12.17 2.92 -12.47
CA VAL A 72 13.48 3.16 -13.06
C VAL A 72 14.42 2.07 -12.56
N ALA A 73 14.71 1.13 -13.44
CA ALA A 73 15.62 0.02 -13.19
C ALA A 73 17.03 0.40 -13.67
N VAL A 74 18.03 0.17 -12.83
CA VAL A 74 19.45 0.32 -13.18
C VAL A 74 20.12 -1.05 -13.13
N GLU A 75 20.70 -1.48 -14.24
CA GLU A 75 21.44 -2.75 -14.36
C GLU A 75 22.93 -2.56 -13.96
N GLN A 76 23.64 -3.65 -13.68
CA GLN A 76 25.06 -3.62 -13.26
C GLN A 76 26.02 -2.94 -14.25
N ASP A 77 25.69 -2.96 -15.54
CA ASP A 77 26.44 -2.28 -16.61
C ASP A 77 26.17 -0.76 -16.66
N GLY A 78 25.34 -0.25 -15.74
CA GLY A 78 24.91 1.15 -15.66
C GLY A 78 23.73 1.49 -16.57
N LYS A 79 23.20 0.53 -17.33
CA LYS A 79 22.06 0.75 -18.22
C LYS A 79 20.82 1.05 -17.41
N ARG A 80 20.17 2.17 -17.75
CA ARG A 80 18.90 2.60 -17.15
C ARG A 80 17.73 2.25 -18.07
N THR A 81 16.75 1.54 -17.54
CA THR A 81 15.50 1.19 -18.24
C THR A 81 14.31 1.70 -17.44
N VAL A 82 13.40 2.41 -18.10
CA VAL A 82 12.15 2.87 -17.50
C VAL A 82 11.03 1.92 -17.87
N TYR A 83 10.37 1.37 -16.86
CA TYR A 83 9.22 0.47 -16.99
C TYR A 83 7.95 1.18 -16.53
N LEU A 84 6.92 1.12 -17.37
CA LEU A 84 5.58 1.62 -17.07
C LEU A 84 4.66 0.43 -16.80
N PRO A 85 4.32 0.09 -15.54
CA PRO A 85 3.57 -1.13 -15.24
C PRO A 85 2.24 -1.28 -16.00
N GLN A 86 1.60 -0.16 -16.38
CA GLN A 86 0.41 -0.14 -17.23
C GLN A 86 0.64 -0.69 -18.66
N MET A 87 1.87 -0.69 -19.15
CA MET A 87 2.28 -1.17 -20.47
C MET A 87 2.71 -2.63 -20.49
N ASP A 88 2.85 -3.29 -19.34
CA ASP A 88 3.26 -4.69 -19.29
C ASP A 88 2.24 -5.59 -20.02
N PRO A 89 2.62 -6.32 -21.08
CA PRO A 89 1.68 -7.16 -21.83
C PRO A 89 1.22 -8.39 -21.03
N MET A 90 1.97 -8.83 -20.02
CA MET A 90 1.65 -10.01 -19.21
C MET A 90 0.68 -9.69 -18.06
N ALA A 91 0.49 -8.41 -17.71
CA ALA A 91 -0.47 -7.99 -16.71
C ALA A 91 -1.85 -7.74 -17.35
N ASN A 92 -2.91 -8.33 -16.78
CA ASN A 92 -4.27 -8.04 -17.23
C ASN A 92 -4.72 -6.64 -16.79
N GLY A 93 -5.77 -6.10 -17.41
CA GLY A 93 -6.26 -4.74 -17.13
C GLY A 93 -6.64 -4.49 -15.67
N LYS A 94 -7.13 -5.50 -14.94
CA LYS A 94 -7.46 -5.37 -13.51
C LYS A 94 -6.19 -5.32 -12.65
N GLN A 95 -5.18 -6.12 -12.98
CA GLN A 95 -3.87 -6.09 -12.31
C GLN A 95 -3.19 -4.75 -12.53
N LYS A 96 -3.13 -4.25 -13.77
CA LYS A 96 -2.56 -2.93 -14.11
C LYS A 96 -3.14 -1.81 -13.25
N LYS A 97 -4.47 -1.74 -13.14
CA LYS A 97 -5.15 -0.75 -12.30
C LYS A 97 -4.74 -0.86 -10.83
N LYS A 98 -4.62 -2.07 -10.29
CA LYS A 98 -4.22 -2.30 -8.89
C LYS A 98 -2.75 -1.95 -8.67
N ILE A 99 -1.85 -2.38 -9.56
CA ILE A 99 -0.40 -2.13 -9.49
C ILE A 99 -0.13 -0.63 -9.49
N VAL A 100 -0.76 0.11 -10.40
CA VAL A 100 -0.57 1.56 -10.52
C VAL A 100 -1.11 2.29 -9.28
N SER A 101 -2.31 1.96 -8.81
CA SER A 101 -2.99 2.77 -7.78
C SER A 101 -2.72 2.38 -6.33
N ARG A 102 -2.08 1.23 -6.07
CA ARG A 102 -1.89 0.69 -4.71
C ARG A 102 -0.41 0.44 -4.40
N PRO A 103 0.16 1.11 -3.38
CA PRO A 103 1.55 0.92 -2.94
C PRO A 103 1.99 -0.53 -2.83
N HIS A 104 1.24 -1.32 -2.06
CA HIS A 104 1.59 -2.72 -1.81
C HIS A 104 1.54 -3.59 -3.07
N ALA A 105 0.61 -3.30 -4.00
CA ALA A 105 0.56 -4.03 -5.27
C ALA A 105 1.74 -3.69 -6.18
N LEU A 106 2.21 -2.43 -6.14
CA LEU A 106 3.43 -2.04 -6.85
C LEU A 106 4.66 -2.72 -6.25
N LEU A 107 4.80 -2.78 -4.92
CA LEU A 107 5.94 -3.44 -4.28
C LEU A 107 5.98 -4.95 -4.59
N LEU A 108 4.82 -5.61 -4.59
CA LEU A 108 4.71 -6.98 -5.05
C LEU A 108 5.12 -7.11 -6.52
N TYR A 109 4.67 -6.20 -7.37
CA TYR A 109 5.05 -6.17 -8.78
C TYR A 109 6.55 -5.91 -8.98
N ALA A 110 7.18 -5.05 -8.16
CA ALA A 110 8.61 -4.80 -8.15
C ALA A 110 9.40 -6.07 -7.82
N THR A 111 8.90 -6.88 -6.87
CA THR A 111 9.46 -8.20 -6.56
C THR A 111 9.44 -9.13 -7.78
N GLU A 112 8.31 -9.20 -8.49
CA GLU A 112 8.19 -10.03 -9.69
C GLU A 112 9.03 -9.49 -10.85
N LEU A 113 9.15 -8.17 -10.99
CA LEU A 113 10.02 -7.53 -11.98
C LEU A 113 11.50 -7.84 -11.70
N ALA A 114 11.92 -7.84 -10.44
CA ALA A 114 13.29 -8.20 -10.05
C ALA A 114 13.59 -9.67 -10.36
N LYS A 115 12.68 -10.59 -10.02
CA LYS A 115 12.79 -12.01 -10.42
C LYS A 115 12.87 -12.18 -11.93
N LEU A 116 12.08 -11.43 -12.67
CA LEU A 116 12.07 -11.48 -14.13
C LEU A 116 13.41 -11.03 -14.73
N HIS A 117 14.07 -10.02 -14.15
CA HIS A 117 15.42 -9.63 -14.56
C HIS A 117 16.42 -10.77 -14.32
N ILE A 118 16.38 -11.42 -13.17
CA ILE A 118 17.26 -12.57 -12.85
C ILE A 118 17.08 -13.69 -13.90
N VAL A 119 15.84 -14.05 -14.22
CA VAL A 119 15.55 -15.10 -15.23
C VAL A 119 15.99 -14.67 -16.62
N ALA A 120 15.93 -13.38 -16.94
CA ALA A 120 16.45 -12.82 -18.19
C ALA A 120 17.98 -12.67 -18.23
N ASN A 121 18.71 -13.21 -17.24
CA ASN A 121 20.16 -13.04 -17.05
C ASN A 121 20.58 -11.56 -16.97
N ARG A 122 19.73 -10.73 -16.36
CA ARG A 122 20.03 -9.33 -16.03
C ARG A 122 20.13 -9.16 -14.53
N SER A 123 21.14 -8.42 -14.10
CA SER A 123 21.35 -8.11 -12.69
C SER A 123 20.97 -6.65 -12.45
N LEU A 124 19.93 -6.44 -11.63
CA LEU A 124 19.56 -5.10 -11.17
C LEU A 124 20.47 -4.67 -10.02
N THR A 125 20.92 -3.42 -10.08
CA THR A 125 21.65 -2.73 -9.01
C THR A 125 20.73 -1.85 -8.18
N SER A 126 19.73 -1.22 -8.81
CA SER A 126 18.71 -0.43 -8.09
C SER A 126 17.38 -0.38 -8.84
N LEU A 127 16.29 -0.13 -8.11
CA LEU A 127 14.94 0.02 -8.64
C LEU A 127 14.19 1.14 -7.92
N HIS A 128 14.04 2.28 -8.58
CA HIS A 128 13.37 3.46 -8.00
C HIS A 128 11.95 3.64 -8.55
N ALA A 129 11.02 4.11 -7.71
CA ALA A 129 9.67 4.44 -8.14
C ALA A 129 9.45 5.94 -8.25
N HIS A 130 9.10 6.38 -9.45
CA HIS A 130 8.63 7.74 -9.72
C HIS A 130 7.12 7.71 -9.88
N SER A 131 6.43 8.66 -9.25
CA SER A 131 4.97 8.64 -9.26
C SER A 131 4.38 10.02 -9.08
N CYS A 132 3.13 10.16 -9.49
CA CYS A 132 2.34 11.35 -9.24
C CYS A 132 0.86 10.94 -9.24
N PHE A 133 0.17 11.18 -8.13
CA PHE A 133 -1.22 10.79 -7.95
C PHE A 133 -2.06 11.92 -7.35
N ALA A 134 -3.22 12.14 -7.93
CA ALA A 134 -4.33 12.86 -7.30
C ALA A 134 -5.11 11.90 -6.39
N LEU A 135 -5.48 12.38 -5.20
CA LEU A 135 -6.39 11.68 -4.29
C LEU A 135 -7.72 12.43 -4.25
N ASN A 136 -8.82 11.79 -4.69
CA ASN A 136 -10.16 12.38 -4.71
C ASN A 136 -10.23 13.75 -5.40
N ALA A 137 -9.63 13.86 -6.59
CA ALA A 137 -9.57 15.09 -7.39
C ALA A 137 -8.82 16.29 -6.77
N ARG A 138 -8.02 16.04 -5.73
CA ARG A 138 -7.06 17.02 -5.21
C ARG A 138 -5.81 17.12 -6.10
N ALA A 139 -5.06 18.20 -5.95
CA ALA A 139 -3.78 18.43 -6.61
C ALA A 139 -2.87 17.19 -6.46
N PRO A 140 -2.16 16.78 -7.51
CA PRO A 140 -1.41 15.55 -7.44
C PRO A 140 -0.10 15.71 -6.65
N LEU A 141 0.30 14.65 -5.93
CA LEU A 141 1.57 14.56 -5.21
C LEU A 141 2.28 13.25 -5.53
N PRO A 142 3.61 13.17 -5.37
CA PRO A 142 4.31 11.89 -5.42
C PRO A 142 3.92 11.00 -4.24
N LEU A 143 3.63 9.72 -4.53
CA LEU A 143 3.28 8.71 -3.54
C LEU A 143 4.51 7.94 -3.04
N PHE A 144 5.50 7.77 -3.93
CA PHE A 144 6.78 7.12 -3.64
C PHE A 144 7.89 8.16 -3.54
N THR A 145 8.84 7.92 -2.64
CA THR A 145 10.06 8.73 -2.55
C THR A 145 11.01 8.31 -3.68
N PRO A 146 11.47 9.23 -4.53
CA PRO A 146 12.29 8.88 -5.69
C PRO A 146 13.70 8.39 -5.30
N GLU A 147 14.19 8.76 -4.11
CA GLU A 147 15.50 8.35 -3.61
C GLU A 147 15.52 6.94 -3.04
N ALA A 148 14.36 6.38 -2.68
CA ALA A 148 14.29 5.05 -2.09
C ALA A 148 14.52 3.96 -3.15
N ASP A 149 15.38 3.00 -2.83
CA ASP A 149 15.55 1.80 -3.64
C ASP A 149 14.54 0.74 -3.18
N LEU A 150 13.63 0.35 -4.08
CA LEU A 150 12.64 -0.68 -3.78
C LEU A 150 13.26 -2.06 -3.63
N LEU A 151 14.47 -2.30 -4.15
CA LEU A 151 15.17 -3.59 -3.99
C LEU A 151 15.42 -3.92 -2.50
N ASP A 152 15.70 -2.90 -1.69
CA ASP A 152 15.93 -3.03 -0.24
C ASP A 152 14.66 -3.38 0.55
N HIS A 153 13.49 -3.24 -0.09
CA HIS A 153 12.19 -3.39 0.56
C HIS A 153 11.36 -4.54 -0.01
N LEU A 154 11.88 -5.30 -0.98
CA LEU A 154 11.17 -6.45 -1.56
C LEU A 154 10.82 -7.47 -0.47
N GLY A 155 9.57 -7.95 -0.50
CA GLY A 155 9.07 -8.90 0.51
C GLY A 155 8.74 -8.28 1.88
N SER A 156 8.89 -6.96 2.05
CA SER A 156 8.39 -6.25 3.22
C SER A 156 6.86 -6.17 3.17
N TYR A 157 6.19 -7.23 3.60
CA TYR A 157 4.74 -7.23 3.79
C TYR A 157 4.41 -6.40 5.04
N GLU A 158 3.35 -5.59 5.00
CA GLU A 158 2.82 -4.91 6.19
C GLU A 158 2.36 -5.95 7.23
N LEU A 159 3.27 -6.35 8.14
CA LEU A 159 2.84 -6.95 9.40
C LEU A 159 2.25 -5.84 10.27
N LEU A 160 1.32 -6.20 11.14
CA LEU A 160 0.74 -5.25 12.10
C LEU A 160 1.85 -4.76 13.04
N PRO A 161 1.95 -3.44 13.33
CA PRO A 161 2.80 -2.95 14.41
C PRO A 161 2.46 -3.70 15.72
N PRO A 162 3.47 -4.07 16.55
CA PRO A 162 4.87 -3.66 16.49
C PRO A 162 5.77 -4.56 15.61
N PHE A 163 5.21 -5.53 14.88
CA PHE A 163 6.00 -6.53 14.14
C PHE A 163 6.54 -6.02 12.79
N SER A 164 6.16 -4.81 12.37
CA SER A 164 6.73 -4.14 11.20
C SER A 164 6.83 -2.64 11.43
N SER A 165 7.77 -2.01 10.70
CA SER A 165 7.93 -0.55 10.62
C SER A 165 7.06 0.02 9.49
N SER A 166 6.67 1.28 9.63
CA SER A 166 5.95 1.99 8.57
C SER A 166 6.87 2.23 7.37
N ALA A 167 6.33 2.06 6.17
CA ALA A 167 6.92 2.44 4.89
C ALA A 167 6.89 3.96 4.66
N VAL A 168 6.07 4.70 5.41
CA VAL A 168 6.00 6.16 5.34
C VAL A 168 7.32 6.77 5.82
N GLY A 169 7.91 7.62 4.99
CA GLY A 169 9.24 8.21 5.23
C GLY A 169 10.39 7.29 4.85
N VAL A 170 10.10 6.07 4.39
CA VAL A 170 11.10 5.12 3.85
C VAL A 170 11.01 5.12 2.33
N TRP A 171 9.98 4.46 1.78
CA TRP A 171 9.71 4.40 0.34
C TRP A 171 8.35 5.01 -0.06
N LEU A 172 7.55 5.45 0.93
CA LEU A 172 6.29 6.18 0.73
C LEU A 172 6.34 7.59 1.30
N THR A 173 5.61 8.49 0.65
CA THR A 173 5.35 9.83 1.18
C THR A 173 4.22 9.79 2.22
N GLY A 174 4.35 10.63 3.26
CA GLY A 174 3.44 10.58 4.40
C GLY A 174 2.12 11.33 4.20
N GLN A 175 2.20 12.63 3.90
CA GLN A 175 0.99 13.46 3.88
C GLN A 175 0.23 13.32 2.55
N PRO A 176 -1.09 13.10 2.58
CA PRO A 176 -1.92 13.11 1.38
C PRO A 176 -1.96 14.52 0.77
N PRO A 177 -2.35 14.65 -0.50
CA PRO A 177 -2.66 15.95 -1.05
C PRO A 177 -3.71 16.68 -0.24
N VAL A 178 -3.39 17.91 0.15
CA VAL A 178 -4.32 18.87 0.77
C VAL A 178 -5.19 19.53 -0.30
N ALA A 179 -6.21 20.29 0.11
CA ALA A 179 -7.10 20.98 -0.83
C ALA A 179 -6.32 21.81 -1.86
N ASN A 180 -6.90 22.00 -3.04
CA ASN A 180 -6.28 22.73 -4.15
C ASN A 180 -5.94 24.17 -3.72
N ALA A 181 -4.72 24.39 -3.26
CA ALA A 181 -4.20 25.72 -3.02
C ALA A 181 -3.82 26.32 -4.38
N ALA A 182 -4.48 27.41 -4.77
CA ALA A 182 -4.08 28.17 -5.93
C ALA A 182 -2.62 28.62 -5.76
N GLY A 183 -1.72 28.16 -6.63
CA GLY A 183 -0.30 28.55 -6.61
C GLY A 183 0.67 27.57 -5.95
N ALA A 184 0.23 26.36 -5.52
CA ALA A 184 1.18 25.33 -5.12
C ALA A 184 2.05 24.91 -6.33
N SER A 185 3.37 25.00 -6.19
CA SER A 185 4.32 24.45 -7.17
C SER A 185 3.95 22.99 -7.44
N ASP A 186 3.87 22.59 -8.71
CA ASP A 186 3.51 21.23 -9.12
C ASP A 186 4.54 20.25 -8.56
N ALA A 187 4.29 19.67 -7.38
CA ALA A 187 5.25 18.80 -6.68
C ALA A 187 5.67 17.59 -7.52
N CYS A 188 4.89 17.29 -8.56
CA CYS A 188 5.20 16.28 -9.56
C CYS A 188 6.20 16.74 -10.64
N THR A 189 6.45 18.04 -10.82
CA THR A 189 7.50 18.54 -11.75
C THR A 189 8.91 18.20 -11.27
N LEU A 190 9.12 18.04 -9.95
CA LEU A 190 10.37 17.51 -9.38
C LEU A 190 10.62 16.03 -9.75
N HIS A 191 9.58 15.31 -10.17
CA HIS A 191 9.67 13.90 -10.61
C HIS A 191 9.92 13.74 -12.13
N ASP A 192 10.29 14.82 -12.83
CA ASP A 192 10.56 14.90 -14.28
C ASP A 192 9.35 14.54 -15.16
N PRO A 193 8.69 15.52 -15.81
CA PRO A 193 7.55 15.28 -16.69
C PRO A 193 7.89 14.46 -17.97
N THR A 194 9.16 14.16 -18.23
CA THR A 194 9.60 13.43 -19.43
C THR A 194 9.70 11.91 -19.27
N TYR A 195 9.39 11.32 -18.12
CA TYR A 195 9.50 9.86 -17.95
C TYR A 195 8.61 9.07 -18.94
N ASN A 196 7.43 9.60 -19.29
CA ASN A 196 6.54 8.98 -20.29
C ASN A 196 7.14 9.06 -21.71
N MET A 197 8.07 9.99 -21.96
CA MET A 197 8.80 10.12 -23.23
C MET A 197 10.10 9.30 -23.27
N ARG A 198 10.58 8.77 -22.14
CA ARG A 198 11.80 7.94 -22.05
C ARG A 198 11.52 6.44 -21.89
N ALA A 199 10.28 6.05 -21.59
CA ALA A 199 9.91 4.65 -21.50
C ALA A 199 9.93 4.01 -22.88
N ASP A 200 10.87 3.09 -23.10
CA ASP A 200 10.89 2.31 -24.34
C ASP A 200 9.66 1.41 -24.39
N PRO A 201 8.77 1.57 -25.39
CA PRO A 201 7.52 0.82 -25.47
C PRO A 201 7.73 -0.69 -25.60
N ASN A 202 8.92 -1.12 -26.03
CA ASN A 202 9.29 -2.53 -26.19
C ASN A 202 10.11 -3.08 -25.02
N ALA A 203 10.37 -2.29 -23.96
CA ALA A 203 11.18 -2.71 -22.82
C ALA A 203 10.66 -4.02 -22.21
N PHE A 204 9.36 -4.07 -21.89
CA PHE A 204 8.74 -5.29 -21.35
C PHE A 204 8.80 -6.46 -22.32
N ARG A 205 8.52 -6.23 -23.60
CA ARG A 205 8.54 -7.30 -24.60
C ARG A 205 9.93 -7.95 -24.68
N ARG A 206 10.99 -7.14 -24.71
CA ARG A 206 12.37 -7.66 -24.73
C ARG A 206 12.72 -8.39 -23.44
N LEU A 207 12.32 -7.84 -22.28
CA LEU A 207 12.57 -8.47 -21.00
C LEU A 207 11.89 -9.85 -20.91
N HIS A 208 10.60 -9.92 -21.24
CA HIS A 208 9.83 -11.18 -21.28
C HIS A 208 10.43 -12.19 -22.26
N GLN A 209 10.78 -11.76 -23.47
CA GLN A 209 11.40 -12.63 -24.47
C GLN A 209 12.74 -13.22 -23.99
N GLN A 210 13.58 -12.40 -23.34
CA GLN A 210 14.85 -12.87 -22.77
C GLN A 210 14.66 -13.82 -21.59
N ALA A 211 13.57 -13.64 -20.83
CA ALA A 211 13.16 -14.58 -19.79
C ALA A 211 12.46 -15.85 -20.34
N GLY A 212 12.37 -16.00 -21.67
CA GLY A 212 11.72 -17.15 -22.30
C GLY A 212 10.19 -17.13 -22.26
N LEU A 213 9.59 -16.01 -21.89
CA LEU A 213 8.14 -15.81 -21.85
C LEU A 213 7.66 -15.27 -23.21
N ARG A 214 6.55 -15.81 -23.73
CA ARG A 214 5.95 -15.45 -25.02
C ARG A 214 4.59 -14.78 -24.82
#